data_AF-A0A7S4CKV5-F1
#
_entry.id   AF-A0A7S4CKV5-F1
#
_cell.length_a   1.000
_cell.length_b   1.000
_cell.length_c   1.000
_cell.angle_alpha   90.00
_cell.angle_beta   90.00
_cell.angle_gamma   90.00
#
_symmetry.space_group_name_H-M   'P 1'
#
loop_
_entity.id
_entity.type
_entity.pdbx_description
1 polymer ?
#
loop_
_entity_poly.entity_id
_entity_poly.type
_entity_poly.pdbx_seq_one_letter_code
_entity_poly.pdbx_strand_id
1 'polypeptide(L)'
;DKDRAMAWDPAMPRTRWKLAIPFVSKDVPSRSSEFAHPDVVIALTFLAYRYSGLRYEDFTEIIAEVCAQLAKEVGPMRDRRANKLYEEWVENCGMKIRGKGDEDNADGTAAAEYRDDEVVPLKLLKQSDEEQMQRLYKVLRKSTRVVDYYLKEMIFPTFLRYQQVKISASGQEIGGDILFKKRIGFSGTPSALLPLEMGETRYEEGADGLMLSAMTDPSIVSID
;
A
#
# COMPACT_ATOMS: atom_id res chain seq x y z
N ASP A 1 11.29 -0.96 -4.13
CA ASP A 1 12.23 -1.70 -3.27
C ASP A 1 11.71 -3.08 -2.90
N LYS A 2 11.09 -3.79 -3.86
CA LYS A 2 10.54 -5.15 -3.66
C LYS A 2 11.68 -6.15 -3.48
N ASP A 3 12.70 -6.06 -4.33
CA ASP A 3 13.82 -7.01 -4.34
C ASP A 3 14.67 -6.89 -3.07
N ARG A 4 14.92 -5.66 -2.58
CA ARG A 4 15.61 -5.45 -1.30
C ARG A 4 14.80 -6.00 -0.13
N ALA A 5 13.49 -5.80 -0.13
CA ALA A 5 12.62 -6.31 0.91
C ALA A 5 12.59 -7.86 0.91
N MET A 6 12.53 -8.50 -0.26
CA MET A 6 12.59 -9.96 -0.39
C MET A 6 13.96 -10.55 -0.03
N ALA A 7 15.06 -9.85 -0.37
CA ALA A 7 16.39 -10.30 0.00
C ALA A 7 16.57 -10.39 1.52
N TRP A 8 15.89 -9.52 2.27
CA TRP A 8 15.93 -9.49 3.72
C TRP A 8 14.91 -10.44 4.37
N ASP A 9 13.71 -10.56 3.81
CA ASP A 9 12.68 -11.50 4.26
C ASP A 9 12.02 -12.21 3.06
N PRO A 10 12.52 -13.42 2.72
CA PRO A 10 11.98 -14.21 1.62
C PRO A 10 10.53 -14.70 1.83
N ALA A 11 10.07 -14.77 3.09
CA ALA A 11 8.73 -15.25 3.45
C ALA A 11 7.71 -14.11 3.59
N MET A 12 8.08 -12.90 3.17
CA MET A 12 7.27 -11.70 3.31
C MET A 12 5.88 -11.85 2.65
N PRO A 13 4.79 -11.48 3.35
CA PRO A 13 3.45 -11.60 2.79
C PRO A 13 3.27 -10.65 1.59
N ARG A 14 2.56 -11.13 0.55
CA ARG A 14 2.33 -10.36 -0.69
C ARG A 14 1.65 -9.00 -0.46
N THR A 15 0.85 -8.87 0.59
CA THR A 15 0.21 -7.61 1.00
C THR A 15 1.24 -6.48 1.21
N ARG A 16 2.42 -6.82 1.74
CA ARG A 16 3.51 -5.87 2.03
C ARG A 16 4.19 -5.31 0.79
N TRP A 17 3.97 -5.93 -0.37
CA TRP A 17 4.51 -5.46 -1.63
C TRP A 17 3.56 -4.52 -2.37
N LYS A 18 2.24 -4.73 -2.23
CA LYS A 18 1.20 -4.04 -2.99
C LYS A 18 0.51 -2.93 -2.19
N LEU A 19 0.52 -2.98 -0.86
CA LEU A 19 -0.01 -1.93 0.02
C LEU A 19 1.14 -1.12 0.64
N ALA A 20 0.87 0.16 0.93
CA ALA A 20 1.78 0.96 1.74
C ALA A 20 1.76 0.48 3.20
N ILE A 21 2.94 0.37 3.80
CA ILE A 21 3.10 -0.04 5.20
C ILE A 21 3.69 1.10 6.03
N PRO A 22 3.20 1.32 7.27
CA PRO A 22 3.81 2.27 8.17
C PRO A 22 5.22 1.84 8.59
N PHE A 23 6.10 2.82 8.66
CA PHE A 23 7.51 2.65 8.97
C PHE A 23 7.78 2.88 10.47
N VAL A 24 8.72 2.13 11.07
CA VAL A 24 9.17 2.38 12.47
C VAL A 24 10.10 3.58 12.52
N SER A 25 10.93 3.73 11.49
CA SER A 25 11.89 4.81 11.28
C SER A 25 12.04 5.05 9.77
N LYS A 26 12.70 6.13 9.36
CA LYS A 26 12.91 6.49 7.96
C LYS A 26 13.41 5.27 7.16
N ASP A 27 12.59 4.82 6.22
CA ASP A 27 12.83 3.71 5.29
C ASP A 27 12.93 2.29 5.91
N VAL A 28 12.64 2.09 7.20
CA VAL A 28 12.50 0.76 7.83
C VAL A 28 11.03 0.38 8.05
N PRO A 29 10.43 -0.48 7.19
CA PRO A 29 9.04 -0.88 7.35
C PRO A 29 8.90 -1.76 8.59
N SER A 30 7.89 -1.50 9.42
CA SER A 30 7.69 -2.25 10.66
C SER A 30 7.45 -3.74 10.40
N ARG A 31 8.06 -4.61 11.23
CA ARG A 31 7.88 -6.08 11.18
C ARG A 31 6.49 -6.48 11.66
N SER A 32 5.98 -5.78 12.68
CA SER A 32 4.68 -6.03 13.32
C SER A 32 3.73 -4.85 13.09
N SER A 33 3.69 -4.33 11.86
CA SER A 33 2.80 -3.22 11.48
C SER A 33 1.35 -3.69 11.33
N GLU A 34 0.81 -4.34 12.34
CA GLU A 34 -0.60 -4.75 12.41
C GLU A 34 -1.49 -3.65 12.99
N PHE A 35 -0.90 -2.57 13.51
CA PHE A 35 -1.58 -1.41 14.09
C PHE A 35 -2.09 -0.38 13.07
N ALA A 36 -2.02 -0.67 11.77
CA ALA A 36 -2.48 0.27 10.75
C ALA A 36 -4.01 0.15 10.59
N HIS A 37 -4.73 1.19 11.04
CA HIS A 37 -6.14 1.36 10.72
C HIS A 37 -6.33 1.24 9.19
N PRO A 38 -7.32 0.47 8.69
CA PRO A 38 -7.46 0.21 7.25
C PRO A 38 -7.52 1.50 6.42
N ASP A 39 -8.15 2.54 6.95
CA ASP A 39 -8.23 3.85 6.28
C ASP A 39 -6.86 4.52 6.10
N VAL A 40 -5.96 4.37 7.09
CA VAL A 40 -4.59 4.89 6.99
C VAL A 40 -3.82 4.12 5.92
N VAL A 41 -3.99 2.80 5.86
CA VAL A 41 -3.37 1.96 4.81
C VAL A 41 -3.89 2.36 3.43
N ILE A 42 -5.21 2.55 3.27
CA ILE A 42 -5.81 2.99 2.01
C ILE A 42 -5.23 4.34 1.58
N ALA A 43 -5.25 5.33 2.47
CA ALA A 43 -4.77 6.68 2.19
C ALA A 43 -3.28 6.69 1.81
N LEU A 44 -2.43 6.04 2.63
CA LEU A 44 -1.00 5.94 2.34
C LEU A 44 -0.72 5.18 1.05
N THR A 45 -1.50 4.14 0.73
CA THR A 45 -1.35 3.39 -0.53
C THR A 45 -1.68 4.27 -1.73
N PHE A 46 -2.81 5.00 -1.67
CA PHE A 46 -3.15 5.97 -2.71
C PHE A 46 -2.05 7.01 -2.91
N LEU A 47 -1.55 7.60 -1.82
CA LEU A 47 -0.47 8.58 -1.88
C LEU A 47 0.80 7.98 -2.48
N ALA A 48 1.20 6.78 -2.04
CA ALA A 48 2.39 6.10 -2.54
C ALA A 48 2.34 5.89 -4.06
N TYR A 49 1.22 5.40 -4.58
CA TYR A 49 1.02 5.22 -6.03
C TYR A 49 0.86 6.56 -6.76
N ARG A 50 0.28 7.58 -6.14
CA ARG A 50 0.11 8.91 -6.74
C ARG A 50 1.45 9.66 -6.90
N TYR A 51 2.37 9.49 -5.95
CA TYR A 51 3.71 10.08 -6.00
C TYR A 51 4.67 9.24 -6.87
N SER A 52 4.71 7.93 -6.62
CA SER A 52 5.68 7.04 -7.27
C SER A 52 5.24 6.65 -8.69
N GLY A 53 3.93 6.58 -8.95
CA GLY A 53 3.36 5.95 -10.13
C GLY A 53 3.33 4.42 -10.01
N LEU A 54 2.74 3.78 -11.02
CA LEU A 54 2.71 2.33 -11.16
C LEU A 54 4.13 1.77 -11.36
N ARG A 55 4.34 0.55 -10.88
CA ARG A 55 5.51 -0.27 -11.27
C ARG A 55 5.23 -0.94 -12.60
N TYR A 56 6.27 -1.37 -13.31
CA TYR A 56 6.08 -2.06 -14.58
C TYR A 56 5.27 -3.35 -14.42
N GLU A 57 5.54 -4.13 -13.37
CA GLU A 57 4.76 -5.33 -13.04
C GLU A 57 3.29 -5.01 -12.73
N ASP A 58 3.02 -3.93 -12.01
CA ASP A 58 1.65 -3.51 -11.71
C ASP A 58 0.92 -3.11 -13.00
N PHE A 59 1.61 -2.44 -13.91
CA PHE A 59 1.10 -2.08 -15.23
C PHE A 59 0.79 -3.31 -16.10
N THR A 60 1.69 -4.30 -16.17
CA THR A 60 1.45 -5.51 -16.96
C THR A 60 0.27 -6.31 -16.43
N GLU A 61 0.09 -6.38 -15.10
CA GLU A 61 -1.09 -6.97 -14.46
C GLU A 61 -2.38 -6.25 -14.88
N ILE A 62 -2.41 -4.91 -14.89
CA ILE A 62 -3.57 -4.12 -15.29
C ILE A 62 -3.93 -4.39 -16.76
N ILE A 63 -2.95 -4.33 -17.66
CA ILE A 63 -3.18 -4.57 -19.09
C ILE A 63 -3.67 -6.01 -19.33
N ALA A 64 -3.12 -6.99 -18.61
CA ALA A 64 -3.58 -8.36 -18.71
C ALA A 64 -5.04 -8.53 -18.29
N GLU A 65 -5.44 -7.90 -17.18
CA GLU A 65 -6.82 -7.94 -16.70
C GLU A 65 -7.78 -7.25 -17.69
N VAL A 66 -7.43 -6.07 -18.19
CA VAL A 66 -8.27 -5.32 -19.14
C VAL A 66 -8.40 -6.08 -20.48
N CYS A 67 -7.33 -6.68 -20.98
CA CYS A 67 -7.41 -7.55 -22.17
C CYS A 67 -8.28 -8.79 -21.92
N ALA A 68 -8.19 -9.39 -20.73
CA ALA A 68 -9.03 -10.53 -20.37
C ALA A 68 -10.52 -10.14 -20.26
N GLN A 69 -10.83 -8.96 -19.71
CA GLN A 69 -12.20 -8.43 -19.67
C GLN A 69 -12.72 -8.14 -21.08
N LEU A 70 -11.92 -7.51 -21.93
CA LEU A 70 -12.27 -7.26 -23.32
C LEU A 70 -12.66 -8.53 -24.09
N ALA A 71 -11.94 -9.64 -23.83
CA ALA A 71 -12.22 -10.94 -24.44
C ALA A 71 -13.52 -11.58 -23.93
N LYS A 72 -13.90 -11.34 -22.67
CA LYS A 72 -15.12 -11.85 -22.05
C LYS A 72 -16.37 -11.05 -22.46
N GLU A 73 -16.22 -9.76 -22.70
CA GLU A 73 -17.32 -8.86 -23.04
C GLU A 73 -17.90 -9.16 -24.43
N VAL A 74 -19.22 -9.20 -24.52
CA VAL A 74 -19.97 -9.47 -25.76
C VAL A 74 -20.41 -8.14 -26.39
N GLY A 75 -20.46 -8.11 -27.72
CA GLY A 75 -20.98 -6.98 -28.49
C GLY A 75 -19.92 -6.25 -29.33
N PRO A 76 -20.32 -5.17 -30.02
CA PRO A 76 -19.44 -4.34 -30.84
C PRO A 76 -18.26 -3.81 -30.02
N MET A 77 -17.08 -3.80 -30.62
CA MET A 77 -15.84 -3.50 -29.90
C MET A 77 -15.81 -2.07 -29.32
N ARG A 78 -16.40 -1.11 -30.03
CA ARG A 78 -16.57 0.28 -29.57
C ARG A 78 -17.37 0.39 -28.28
N ASP A 79 -18.32 -0.53 -28.06
CA ASP A 79 -19.26 -0.45 -26.94
C ASP A 79 -18.82 -1.21 -25.69
N ARG A 80 -17.81 -2.06 -25.81
CA ARG A 80 -17.22 -2.82 -24.71
C ARG A 80 -16.67 -1.89 -23.64
N ARG A 81 -16.97 -2.18 -22.38
CA ARG A 81 -16.54 -1.40 -21.21
C ARG A 81 -15.02 -1.37 -21.12
N ALA A 82 -14.35 -2.51 -21.30
CA ALA A 82 -12.88 -2.58 -21.28
C ALA A 82 -12.24 -1.67 -22.35
N ASN A 83 -12.85 -1.61 -23.54
CA ASN A 83 -12.36 -0.73 -24.60
C ASN A 83 -12.60 0.75 -24.26
N LYS A 84 -13.80 1.12 -23.79
CA LYS A 84 -14.10 2.49 -23.34
C LYS A 84 -13.18 2.96 -22.20
N LEU A 85 -12.88 2.09 -21.23
CA LEU A 85 -11.94 2.40 -20.15
C LEU A 85 -10.53 2.67 -20.67
N TYR A 86 -10.04 1.83 -21.59
CA TYR A 86 -8.74 2.04 -22.21
C TYR A 86 -8.70 3.35 -23.03
N GLU A 87 -9.73 3.60 -23.84
CA GLU A 87 -9.87 4.85 -24.60
C GLU A 87 -9.84 6.07 -23.67
N GLU A 88 -10.61 6.03 -22.59
CA GLU A 88 -10.64 7.08 -21.58
C GLU A 88 -9.25 7.29 -20.96
N TRP A 89 -8.53 6.24 -20.59
CA TRP A 89 -7.18 6.37 -20.00
C TRP A 89 -6.18 7.02 -20.95
N VAL A 90 -6.22 6.62 -22.22
CA VAL A 90 -5.35 7.13 -23.27
C VAL A 90 -5.66 8.60 -23.56
N GLU A 91 -6.94 8.95 -23.69
CA GLU A 91 -7.41 10.32 -23.93
C GLU A 91 -7.05 11.27 -22.77
N ASN A 92 -7.19 10.83 -21.51
CA ASN A 92 -6.80 11.64 -20.34
C ASN A 92 -5.29 11.91 -20.27
N CYS A 93 -4.49 11.05 -20.88
CA CYS A 93 -3.05 11.26 -20.99
C CYS A 93 -2.66 12.08 -22.23
N GLY A 94 -3.63 12.53 -23.04
CA GLY A 94 -3.39 13.35 -24.23
C GLY A 94 -2.89 12.55 -25.45
N MET A 95 -3.00 11.23 -25.42
CA MET A 95 -2.55 10.35 -26.51
C MET A 95 -3.72 10.01 -27.44
N LYS A 96 -3.41 9.67 -28.70
CA LYS A 96 -4.39 9.24 -29.69
C LYS A 96 -4.29 7.74 -29.95
N ILE A 97 -5.41 7.10 -30.24
CA ILE A 97 -5.44 5.67 -30.59
C ILE A 97 -5.33 5.54 -32.11
N ARG A 98 -4.36 4.74 -32.57
CA ARG A 98 -4.14 4.53 -34.00
C ARG A 98 -5.38 3.97 -34.69
N GLY A 99 -5.83 4.61 -35.76
CA GLY A 99 -7.02 4.21 -36.53
C GLY A 99 -8.37 4.69 -35.96
N LYS A 100 -8.38 5.45 -34.86
CA LYS A 100 -9.59 6.13 -34.37
C LYS A 100 -9.73 7.47 -35.12
N GLY A 101 -10.37 7.45 -36.30
CA GLY A 101 -10.63 8.65 -37.13
C GLY A 101 -10.28 8.50 -38.62
N ASP A 102 -9.49 7.50 -39.01
CA ASP A 102 -9.10 7.26 -40.40
C ASP A 102 -10.07 6.30 -41.13
N GLU A 103 -11.37 6.58 -41.08
CA GLU A 103 -12.35 5.86 -41.94
C GLU A 103 -12.36 6.39 -43.39
N ASP A 104 -11.69 7.52 -43.67
CA ASP A 104 -11.68 8.19 -45.00
C ASP A 104 -10.42 7.94 -45.86
N ASN A 105 -9.40 7.23 -45.38
CA ASN A 105 -8.22 6.86 -46.19
C ASN A 105 -8.03 5.35 -46.23
N ALA A 106 -8.94 4.69 -46.94
CA ALA A 106 -8.80 3.31 -47.40
C ALA A 106 -7.85 3.24 -48.61
N ASP A 107 -6.58 3.61 -48.42
CA ASP A 107 -5.47 3.13 -49.23
C ASP A 107 -4.14 3.63 -48.65
N GLY A 108 -3.19 2.72 -48.42
CA GLY A 108 -1.81 3.12 -48.14
C GLY A 108 -1.10 2.33 -47.05
N THR A 109 -0.47 1.23 -47.49
CA THR A 109 0.86 0.75 -47.04
C THR A 109 1.15 0.67 -45.53
N ALA A 110 1.25 -0.59 -45.09
CA ALA A 110 1.88 -1.03 -43.84
C ALA A 110 3.35 -0.60 -43.73
N ALA A 111 3.62 0.65 -43.32
CA ALA A 111 4.90 1.10 -42.75
C ALA A 111 4.82 2.56 -42.23
N ALA A 112 3.70 2.99 -41.65
CA ALA A 112 3.68 4.29 -40.97
C ALA A 112 4.49 4.19 -39.67
N GLU A 113 5.59 4.95 -39.59
CA GLU A 113 6.39 5.09 -38.38
C GLU A 113 5.50 5.43 -37.19
N TYR A 114 5.76 4.81 -36.03
CA TYR A 114 5.02 5.13 -34.81
C TYR A 114 5.24 6.59 -34.46
N ARG A 115 4.21 7.42 -34.61
CA ARG A 115 4.23 8.77 -34.06
C ARG A 115 4.28 8.70 -32.53
N ASP A 116 5.04 9.61 -31.93
CA ASP A 116 5.25 9.63 -30.47
C ASP A 116 3.97 9.92 -29.67
N ASP A 117 2.93 10.48 -30.31
CA ASP A 117 1.63 10.81 -29.72
C ASP A 117 0.55 9.72 -29.92
N GLU A 118 0.90 8.59 -30.57
CA GLU A 118 -0.04 7.52 -30.88
C GLU A 118 0.23 6.23 -30.08
N VAL A 119 -0.86 5.60 -29.64
CA VAL A 119 -0.84 4.27 -29.00
C VAL A 119 -1.68 3.27 -29.77
N VAL A 120 -1.31 2.00 -29.62
CA VAL A 120 -1.96 0.87 -30.28
C VAL A 120 -3.35 0.63 -29.67
N PRO A 121 -4.38 0.29 -30.47
CA PRO A 121 -5.67 -0.16 -29.96
C PRO A 121 -5.53 -1.41 -29.10
N LEU A 122 -6.36 -1.52 -28.05
CA LEU A 122 -6.32 -2.65 -27.11
C LEU A 122 -6.42 -4.03 -27.79
N LYS A 123 -7.14 -4.13 -28.93
CA LYS A 123 -7.24 -5.38 -29.72
C LYS A 123 -5.91 -5.91 -30.22
N LEU A 124 -5.04 -4.99 -30.63
CA LEU A 124 -3.79 -5.27 -31.33
C LEU A 124 -2.61 -5.29 -30.35
N LEU A 125 -2.84 -4.86 -29.11
CA LEU A 125 -1.84 -4.83 -28.07
C LEU A 125 -1.47 -6.25 -27.66
N LYS A 126 -0.25 -6.67 -28.01
CA LYS A 126 0.33 -7.94 -27.58
C LYS A 126 1.27 -7.68 -26.41
N GLN A 127 1.08 -8.40 -25.31
CA GLN A 127 1.95 -8.27 -24.13
C GLN A 127 3.39 -8.72 -24.40
N SER A 128 3.61 -9.55 -25.43
CA SER A 128 4.95 -9.97 -25.85
C SER A 128 5.75 -8.88 -26.56
N ASP A 129 5.10 -7.80 -27.00
CA ASP A 129 5.77 -6.67 -27.64
C ASP A 129 6.23 -5.68 -26.58
N GLU A 130 7.50 -5.80 -26.18
CA GLU A 130 8.08 -4.96 -25.13
C GLU A 130 8.14 -3.49 -25.51
N GLU A 131 8.32 -3.15 -26.79
CA GLU A 131 8.43 -1.75 -27.22
C GLU A 131 7.10 -1.03 -27.04
N GLN A 132 6.00 -1.64 -27.49
CA GLN A 132 4.65 -1.10 -27.32
C GLN A 132 4.27 -0.99 -25.84
N MET A 133 4.57 -2.02 -25.04
CA MET A 133 4.29 -2.04 -23.61
C MET A 133 5.08 -0.97 -22.85
N GLN A 134 6.35 -0.73 -23.21
CA GLN A 134 7.16 0.32 -22.60
C GLN A 134 6.67 1.73 -22.96
N ARG A 135 6.27 1.97 -24.23
CA ARG A 135 5.67 3.24 -24.65
C ARG A 135 4.40 3.52 -23.86
N LEU A 136 3.50 2.54 -23.79
CA LEU A 136 2.25 2.67 -23.05
C LEU A 136 2.47 2.84 -21.54
N TYR A 137 3.45 2.13 -20.97
CA TYR A 137 3.83 2.29 -19.57
C TYR A 137 4.29 3.72 -19.26
N LYS A 138 5.15 4.32 -20.10
CA LYS A 138 5.63 5.70 -19.88
C LYS A 138 4.48 6.70 -19.76
N VAL A 139 3.43 6.51 -20.55
CA VAL A 139 2.23 7.36 -20.56
C VAL A 139 1.32 7.07 -19.36
N LEU A 140 0.97 5.80 -19.14
CA LEU A 140 -0.06 5.42 -18.17
C LEU A 140 0.46 5.35 -16.73
N ARG A 141 1.78 5.25 -16.51
CA ARG A 141 2.40 5.07 -15.19
C ARG A 141 1.94 6.07 -14.13
N LYS A 142 1.76 7.34 -14.49
CA LYS A 142 1.33 8.41 -13.56
C LYS A 142 -0.13 8.83 -13.77
N SER A 143 -0.88 8.11 -14.61
CA SER A 143 -2.29 8.39 -14.82
C SER A 143 -3.09 8.13 -13.56
N THR A 144 -3.79 9.16 -13.08
CA THR A 144 -4.57 9.04 -11.83
C THR A 144 -5.74 8.06 -12.00
N ARG A 145 -6.37 8.00 -13.19
CA ARG A 145 -7.48 7.08 -13.45
C ARG A 145 -7.04 5.62 -13.46
N VAL A 146 -5.88 5.33 -14.05
CA VAL A 146 -5.33 3.96 -14.10
C VAL A 146 -4.94 3.49 -12.69
N VAL A 147 -4.29 4.37 -11.91
CA VAL A 147 -3.95 4.09 -10.51
C VAL A 147 -5.21 3.84 -9.67
N ASP A 148 -6.24 4.67 -9.82
CA ASP A 148 -7.50 4.52 -9.08
C ASP A 148 -8.19 3.19 -9.40
N TYR A 149 -8.27 2.83 -10.69
CA TYR A 149 -8.79 1.53 -11.13
C TYR A 149 -8.00 0.37 -10.51
N TYR A 150 -6.66 0.42 -10.60
CA TYR A 150 -5.81 -0.65 -10.07
C TYR A 150 -6.02 -0.85 -8.58
N LEU A 151 -6.06 0.24 -7.81
CA LEU A 151 -6.21 0.17 -6.38
C LEU A 151 -7.59 -0.35 -5.97
N LYS A 152 -8.67 0.16 -6.58
CA LYS A 152 -10.04 -0.21 -6.22
C LYS A 152 -10.48 -1.58 -6.71
N GLU A 153 -10.16 -1.93 -7.95
CA GLU A 153 -10.68 -3.15 -8.58
C GLU A 153 -9.77 -4.37 -8.35
N MET A 154 -8.45 -4.15 -8.19
CA MET A 154 -7.49 -5.26 -8.08
C MET A 154 -6.87 -5.34 -6.68
N ILE A 155 -6.28 -4.25 -6.17
CA ILE A 155 -5.44 -4.31 -4.97
C ILE A 155 -6.26 -4.40 -3.67
N PHE A 156 -7.15 -3.45 -3.39
CA PHE A 156 -7.87 -3.44 -2.11
C PHE A 156 -8.77 -4.68 -1.91
N PRO A 157 -9.54 -5.16 -2.90
CA PRO A 157 -10.33 -6.37 -2.72
C PRO A 157 -9.48 -7.61 -2.42
N THR A 158 -8.29 -7.69 -3.02
CA THR A 158 -7.40 -8.84 -2.88
C THR A 158 -6.59 -8.80 -1.59
N PHE A 159 -6.02 -7.64 -1.26
CA PHE A 159 -5.00 -7.49 -0.22
C PHE A 159 -5.48 -6.77 1.04
N LEU A 160 -6.60 -6.04 0.97
CA LEU A 160 -7.19 -5.33 2.10
C LEU A 160 -8.47 -6.04 2.58
N ARG A 161 -8.37 -7.37 2.79
CA ARG A 161 -9.49 -8.14 3.35
C ARG A 161 -9.72 -7.69 4.80
N TYR A 162 -10.87 -7.09 5.04
CA TYR A 162 -11.29 -6.68 6.37
C TYR A 162 -12.22 -7.72 6.98
N GLN A 163 -11.97 -8.04 8.25
CA GLN A 163 -12.86 -8.84 9.07
C GLN A 163 -13.65 -7.87 9.97
N GLN A 164 -14.97 -8.06 10.07
CA GLN A 164 -15.84 -7.23 10.91
C GLN A 164 -15.43 -7.23 12.38
N VAL A 165 -14.87 -8.34 12.86
CA VAL A 165 -14.34 -8.46 14.22
C VAL A 165 -12.87 -8.79 14.14
N LYS A 166 -12.04 -7.93 14.72
CA LYS A 166 -10.60 -8.17 14.89
C LYS A 166 -10.31 -8.29 16.37
N ILE A 167 -9.69 -9.40 16.75
CA ILE A 167 -9.04 -9.52 18.06
C ILE A 167 -7.70 -8.80 17.89
N SER A 168 -7.53 -7.68 18.58
CA SER A 168 -6.25 -6.95 18.62
C SER A 168 -5.61 -7.21 19.97
N ALA A 169 -4.27 -7.21 19.99
CA ALA A 169 -3.49 -7.25 21.22
C ALA A 169 -3.03 -5.81 21.54
N SER A 170 -3.65 -5.17 22.52
CA SER A 170 -3.29 -3.86 23.07
C SER A 170 -2.68 -4.03 24.46
N GLY A 171 -1.75 -3.15 24.83
CA GLY A 171 -1.24 -3.07 26.21
C GLY A 171 -2.34 -2.83 27.25
N GLN A 172 -3.48 -2.28 26.82
CA GLN A 172 -4.68 -2.14 27.63
C GLN A 172 -5.21 -3.49 28.15
N GLU A 173 -5.12 -4.56 27.35
CA GLU A 173 -5.64 -5.88 27.71
C GLU A 173 -4.77 -6.61 28.74
N ILE A 174 -3.53 -6.16 28.96
CA ILE A 174 -2.71 -6.61 30.09
C ILE A 174 -3.33 -6.13 31.42
N GLY A 175 -3.98 -4.96 31.40
CA GLY A 175 -4.82 -4.49 32.50
C GLY A 175 -6.14 -5.25 32.62
N GLY A 176 -6.56 -5.85 31.51
CA GLY A 176 -7.74 -6.69 31.32
C GLY A 176 -7.90 -7.85 32.30
N ASP A 177 -9.13 -8.26 32.61
CA ASP A 177 -9.40 -9.59 33.19
C ASP A 177 -9.41 -10.74 32.17
N ILE A 178 -9.38 -10.40 30.88
CA ILE A 178 -9.43 -11.36 29.77
C ILE A 178 -8.21 -12.27 29.68
N LEU A 179 -7.01 -11.75 29.98
CA LEU A 179 -5.75 -12.52 29.96
C LEU A 179 -5.35 -13.04 31.34
N PHE A 180 -5.49 -12.20 32.38
CA PHE A 180 -5.00 -12.50 33.73
C PHE A 180 -6.00 -12.11 34.82
N LYS A 181 -6.32 -13.05 35.72
CA LYS A 181 -7.22 -12.79 36.87
C LYS A 181 -6.60 -11.94 37.99
N LYS A 182 -5.28 -11.96 38.13
CA LYS A 182 -4.52 -11.18 39.11
C LYS A 182 -3.39 -10.46 38.40
N ARG A 183 -3.22 -9.18 38.72
CA ARG A 183 -2.29 -8.27 38.06
C ARG A 183 -1.54 -7.50 39.12
N ILE A 184 -0.21 -7.49 39.02
CA ILE A 184 0.68 -6.71 39.89
C ILE A 184 1.67 -6.04 38.94
N GLY A 185 1.85 -4.74 39.07
CA GLY A 185 2.75 -3.96 38.22
C GLY A 185 3.41 -2.85 39.03
N PHE A 186 4.58 -2.44 38.57
CA PHE A 186 5.32 -1.31 39.10
C PHE A 186 5.63 -0.36 37.94
N SER A 187 5.44 0.95 38.15
CA SER A 187 5.83 1.98 37.17
C SER A 187 7.01 2.77 37.74
N GLY A 188 8.12 2.75 37.02
CA GLY A 188 9.27 3.63 37.31
C GLY A 188 9.12 5.05 36.74
N THR A 189 7.98 5.35 36.09
CA THR A 189 7.69 6.71 35.61
C THR A 189 6.61 7.34 36.46
N PRO A 190 6.67 8.65 36.77
CA PRO A 190 5.67 9.33 37.59
C PRO A 190 4.32 9.51 36.87
N SER A 191 4.18 8.93 35.67
CA SER A 191 2.96 8.98 34.88
C SER A 191 1.89 8.06 35.46
N ALA A 192 0.68 8.58 35.62
CA ALA A 192 -0.50 7.81 36.00
C ALA A 192 -1.17 7.09 34.81
N LEU A 193 -0.48 7.00 33.67
CA LEU A 193 -0.99 6.29 32.49
C LEU A 193 -0.89 4.78 32.70
N LEU A 194 -1.91 4.22 33.36
CA LEU A 194 -2.14 2.79 33.47
C LEU A 194 -3.36 2.40 32.63
N PRO A 195 -3.45 1.13 32.20
CA PRO A 195 -4.70 0.60 31.69
C PRO A 195 -5.85 0.85 32.69
N LEU A 196 -6.97 1.38 32.22
CA LEU A 196 -8.19 1.64 33.01
C LEU A 196 -8.54 0.54 34.04
N GLU A 197 -8.39 -0.72 33.67
CA GLU A 197 -8.74 -1.87 34.53
C GLU A 197 -7.72 -2.18 35.64
N MET A 198 -6.53 -1.57 35.61
CA MET A 198 -5.55 -1.65 36.71
C MET A 198 -5.87 -0.67 37.86
N GLY A 199 -6.78 0.28 37.65
CA GLY A 199 -7.16 1.28 38.64
C GLY A 199 -6.11 2.38 38.81
N GLU A 200 -6.07 2.97 40.01
CA GLU A 200 -5.22 4.13 40.30
C GLU A 200 -3.79 3.71 40.69
N THR A 201 -2.81 4.47 40.18
CA THR A 201 -1.41 4.34 40.60
C THR A 201 -1.29 4.75 42.06
N ARG A 202 -0.77 3.83 42.88
CA ARG A 202 -0.43 4.12 44.28
C ARG A 202 1.06 4.38 44.39
N TYR A 203 1.43 5.57 44.81
CA TYR A 203 2.82 5.91 45.10
C TYR A 203 3.20 5.38 46.47
N GLU A 204 4.39 4.79 46.55
CA GLU A 204 4.97 4.39 47.82
C GLU A 204 5.46 5.63 48.56
N GLU A 205 4.90 5.86 49.75
CA GLU A 205 5.23 7.02 50.56
C GLU A 205 6.68 6.96 51.04
N GLY A 206 7.43 8.06 50.86
CA GLY A 206 8.82 8.15 51.30
C GLY A 206 9.84 7.47 50.39
N ALA A 207 9.45 6.91 49.23
CA ALA A 207 10.36 6.26 48.29
C ALA A 207 11.52 7.18 47.86
N ASP A 208 11.24 8.44 47.51
CA ASP A 208 12.27 9.42 47.15
C ASP A 208 13.21 9.73 48.31
N GLY A 209 12.67 9.77 49.53
CA GLY A 209 13.45 9.98 50.76
C GLY A 209 14.38 8.81 51.07
N LEU A 210 13.92 7.57 50.87
CA LEU A 210 14.73 6.37 50.99
C LEU A 210 15.83 6.33 49.94
N MET A 211 15.51 6.68 48.69
CA MET A 211 16.49 6.77 47.61
C MET A 211 17.57 7.81 47.93
N LEU A 212 17.18 9.01 48.37
CA LEU A 212 18.11 10.05 48.80
C LEU A 212 18.95 9.60 49.98
N SER A 213 18.33 9.01 51.01
CA SER A 213 19.04 8.49 52.18
C SER A 213 20.12 7.48 51.76
N ALA A 214 19.78 6.52 50.91
CA ALA A 214 20.72 5.52 50.42
C ALA A 214 21.84 6.15 49.56
N MET A 215 21.51 7.14 48.72
CA MET A 215 22.47 7.85 47.89
C MET A 215 23.42 8.76 48.68
N THR A 216 22.98 9.27 49.83
CA THR A 216 23.78 10.16 50.70
C THR A 216 24.54 9.43 51.80
N ASP A 217 24.31 8.13 51.98
CA ASP A 217 24.98 7.33 53.00
C ASP A 217 26.42 6.99 52.54
N PRO A 218 27.47 7.53 53.21
CA PRO A 218 28.86 7.28 52.84
C PRO A 218 29.30 5.83 53.03
N SER A 219 28.51 5.01 53.76
CA SER A 219 28.76 3.58 53.90
C SER A 219 28.25 2.76 52.71
N ILE A 220 27.35 3.32 51.91
CA ILE A 220 26.74 2.68 50.73
C ILE A 220 27.31 3.24 49.44
N VAL A 221 27.47 4.57 49.34
CA VAL A 221 27.97 5.27 48.16
C VAL A 221 29.28 5.97 48.50
N SER A 222 30.37 5.53 47.86
CA SER A 222 31.65 6.24 47.87
C SER A 222 31.85 6.99 46.55
N ILE A 223 32.39 8.19 46.62
CA ILE A 223 32.88 8.93 45.45
C ILE A 223 34.38 8.63 45.37
N ASP A 224 34.79 7.88 44.35
CA ASP A 224 36.20 7.79 43.95
C ASP A 224 36.63 9.05 43.18
#